data_AF-A0A4R7RJ27-F1
#
_entry.id   AF-A0A4R7RJ27-F1
#
_cell.length_a   1.000
_cell.length_b   1.000
_cell.length_c   1.000
_cell.angle_alpha   90.00
_cell.angle_beta   90.00
_cell.angle_gamma   90.00
#
_symmetry.space_group_name_H-M   'P 1'
#
loop_
_entity.id
_entity.type
_entity.pdbx_description
1 polymer ?
#
loop_
_entity_poly.entity_id
_entity_poly.type
_entity_poly.pdbx_seq_one_letter_code
_entity_poly.pdbx_strand_id
1 'polypeptide(L)' 'MSAALLPLNDVELIESVSLSDAEFDELENQLAIRAASLGWTGDPMRQPLPVVAATVRGILANRTTPPRR' A
#
# COMPACT_ATOMS: atom_id res chain seq x y z
N MET A 1 -12.11 9.56 -7.82
CA MET A 1 -12.45 9.95 -6.44
C MET A 1 -11.29 9.58 -5.51
N SER A 2 -10.16 10.28 -5.59
CA SER A 2 -8.90 9.80 -4.97
C SER A 2 -8.34 10.71 -3.86
N ALA A 3 -8.85 11.93 -3.72
CA ALA A 3 -8.35 12.90 -2.74
C ALA A 3 -8.85 12.66 -1.30
N ALA A 4 -9.89 11.84 -1.11
CA ALA A 4 -10.57 11.66 0.18
C ALA A 4 -9.99 10.56 1.09
N LEU A 5 -9.06 9.72 0.58
CA LEU A 5 -8.56 8.54 1.30
C LEU A 5 -7.25 8.80 2.08
N LEU A 6 -6.50 9.85 1.74
CA LEU A 6 -5.24 10.20 2.42
C LEU A 6 -5.37 10.63 3.90
N PRO A 7 -6.46 11.31 4.35
CA PRO A 7 -6.60 11.70 5.75
C PRO A 7 -7.15 10.58 6.66
N LEU A 8 -7.48 9.40 6.11
CA LEU A 8 -8.01 8.28 6.89
C LEU A 8 -6.94 7.67 7.81
N ASN A 9 -7.37 7.16 8.96
CA ASN A 9 -6.51 6.34 9.81
C ASN A 9 -6.19 5.00 9.12
N ASP A 10 -5.20 4.26 9.64
CA ASP A 10 -4.71 3.06 8.95
C ASP A 10 -5.77 1.97 8.79
N VAL A 11 -6.68 1.81 9.77
CA VAL A 11 -7.77 0.82 9.71
C VAL A 11 -8.79 1.24 8.65
N GLU A 12 -9.29 2.47 8.76
CA GLU A 12 -10.28 3.02 7.84
C GLU A 12 -9.79 3.04 6.40
N LEU A 13 -8.50 3.32 6.19
CA LEU A 13 -7.89 3.29 4.87
C LEU A 13 -7.96 1.87 4.27
N ILE A 14 -7.51 0.85 5.01
CA ILE A 14 -7.47 -0.52 4.50
C ILE A 14 -8.87 -1.07 4.24
N GLU A 15 -9.85 -0.73 5.07
CA GLU A 15 -11.24 -1.18 4.90
C GLU A 15 -11.97 -0.48 3.74
N SER A 16 -11.60 0.77 3.42
CA SER A 16 -12.29 1.58 2.41
C SER A 16 -11.62 1.63 1.04
N VAL A 17 -10.32 1.31 0.97
CA VAL A 17 -9.56 1.40 -0.28
C VAL A 17 -9.97 0.28 -1.25
N SER A 18 -10.27 0.67 -2.48
CA SER A 18 -10.35 -0.27 -3.60
C SER A 18 -9.09 -0.13 -4.45
N LEU A 19 -8.31 -1.20 -4.51
CA LEU A 19 -7.15 -1.35 -5.40
C LEU A 19 -7.59 -2.10 -6.66
N SER A 20 -7.10 -1.67 -7.82
CA SER A 20 -7.15 -2.50 -9.02
C SER A 20 -6.20 -3.69 -8.88
N ASP A 21 -6.37 -4.73 -9.70
CA ASP A 21 -5.50 -5.91 -9.68
C ASP A 21 -4.02 -5.54 -9.78
N ALA A 22 -3.66 -4.64 -10.70
CA ALA A 22 -2.27 -4.19 -10.86
C ALA A 22 -1.71 -3.44 -9.64
N GLU A 23 -2.56 -2.75 -8.88
CA GLU A 23 -2.16 -2.04 -7.67
C GLU A 23 -2.09 -2.96 -6.46
N PHE A 24 -2.91 -4.02 -6.47
CA PHE A 24 -2.81 -5.08 -5.50
C PHE A 24 -1.52 -5.88 -5.71
N ASP A 25 -1.19 -6.23 -6.95
CA ASP A 25 0.09 -6.86 -7.31
C ASP A 25 1.29 -5.99 -6.88
N GLU A 26 1.20 -4.67 -7.08
CA GLU A 26 2.23 -3.73 -6.62
C GLU A 26 2.36 -3.72 -5.09
N LEU A 27 1.24 -3.74 -4.36
CA LEU A 27 1.23 -3.85 -2.90
C LEU A 27 1.93 -5.13 -2.44
N GLU A 28 1.58 -6.28 -3.01
CA GLU A 28 2.20 -7.58 -2.71
C GLU A 28 3.71 -7.54 -2.95
N ASN A 29 4.14 -7.04 -4.11
CA ASN A 29 5.55 -6.95 -4.48
C ASN A 29 6.34 -6.03 -3.54
N GLN A 30 5.83 -4.84 -3.23
CA GLN A 30 6.52 -3.91 -2.33
C GLN A 30 6.64 -4.49 -0.91
N LEU A 31 5.60 -5.15 -0.42
CA LEU A 31 5.63 -5.81 0.88
C LEU A 31 6.59 -7.00 0.91
N ALA A 32 6.66 -7.79 -0.16
CA ALA A 32 7.60 -8.91 -0.29
C ALA A 32 9.07 -8.45 -0.31
N ILE A 33 9.39 -7.40 -1.09
CA ILE A 33 10.73 -6.81 -1.13
C ILE A 33 11.14 -6.29 0.24
N ARG A 34 10.23 -5.60 0.93
CA ARG A 34 10.48 -5.11 2.29
C ARG A 34 10.71 -6.26 3.27
N ALA A 35 9.89 -7.30 3.20
CA ALA A 35 10.02 -8.48 4.05
C ALA A 35 11.40 -9.14 3.85
N ALA A 36 11.81 -9.36 2.60
CA ALA A 36 13.13 -9.90 2.28
C ALA A 36 14.27 -9.01 2.81
N SER A 37 14.16 -7.69 2.66
CA SER A 37 15.18 -6.73 3.10
C SER A 37 15.35 -6.68 4.62
N LEU A 38 14.29 -6.98 5.37
CA LEU A 38 14.28 -6.97 6.84
C LEU A 38 14.48 -8.37 7.45
N GLY A 39 14.60 -9.41 6.62
CA GLY A 39 14.65 -10.80 7.09
C GLY A 39 13.35 -11.27 7.75
N TRP A 40 12.20 -10.69 7.36
CA TRP A 40 10.89 -11.12 7.82
C TRP A 40 10.53 -12.49 7.20
N THR A 41 10.15 -13.44 8.05
CA THR A 41 9.92 -14.84 7.65
C THR A 41 8.44 -15.24 7.55
N GLY A 42 7.52 -14.35 7.94
CA GLY A 42 6.08 -14.56 7.79
C GLY A 42 5.56 -14.15 6.42
N ASP A 43 4.25 -14.32 6.22
CA ASP A 43 3.55 -13.80 5.04
C ASP A 43 3.74 -12.26 4.93
N PRO A 44 4.29 -11.75 3.82
CA PRO A 44 4.46 -10.31 3.61
C PRO A 44 3.17 -9.50 3.69
N MET A 45 2.03 -10.10 3.32
CA MET A 45 0.70 -9.45 3.39
C MET A 45 0.15 -9.37 4.83
N ARG A 46 0.80 -10.06 5.77
CA ARG A 46 0.47 -10.05 7.20
C ARG A 46 1.45 -9.21 8.02
N GLN A 47 2.17 -8.29 7.37
CA GLN A 47 2.97 -7.29 8.06
C GLN A 47 2.08 -6.36 8.92
N PRO A 48 2.66 -5.65 9.90
CA PRO A 48 1.89 -4.74 10.77
C PRO A 48 1.06 -3.73 9.97
N LEU A 49 -0.16 -3.47 10.43
CA LEU A 49 -1.12 -2.57 9.75
C LEU A 49 -0.50 -1.22 9.31
N PRO A 50 0.33 -0.53 10.13
CA PRO A 50 0.95 0.73 9.70
C PRO A 50 1.86 0.59 8.48
N VAL A 51 2.51 -0.57 8.31
CA VAL A 51 3.36 -0.85 7.15
C VAL A 51 2.50 -1.00 5.91
N VAL A 52 1.46 -1.83 5.98
CA VAL A 52 0.53 -2.07 4.86
C VAL A 52 -0.16 -0.76 4.45
N ALA A 53 -0.65 0.01 5.42
CA ALA A 53 -1.29 1.30 5.19
C ALA A 53 -0.33 2.32 4.55
N ALA A 54 0.93 2.38 4.98
CA ALA A 54 1.92 3.25 4.36
C ALA A 54 2.18 2.90 2.89
N THR A 55 2.31 1.60 2.57
CA THR A 55 2.48 1.13 1.19
C THR A 55 1.27 1.49 0.33
N VAL A 56 0.05 1.25 0.83
CA VAL A 56 -1.20 1.64 0.16
C VAL A 56 -1.25 3.15 -0.09
N ARG A 57 -0.89 4.00 0.89
CA ARG A 57 -0.84 5.45 0.69
C ARG A 57 0.14 5.85 -0.42
N GLY A 58 1.29 5.17 -0.51
CA GLY A 58 2.25 5.38 -1.60
C GLY A 58 1.64 5.09 -2.98
N ILE A 59 0.96 3.95 -3.12
CA ILE A 59 0.26 3.56 -4.36
C ILE A 59 -0.82 4.59 -4.71
N LEU A 60 -1.64 5.01 -3.74
CA LEU A 60 -2.68 6.01 -3.94
C LEU A 60 -2.11 7.38 -4.32
N ALA A 61 -1.00 7.80 -3.74
CA ALA A 61 -0.32 9.04 -4.09
C ALA A 61 0.14 9.05 -5.56
N ASN A 62 0.65 7.92 -6.03
CA ASN A 62 1.06 7.73 -7.42
C ASN A 62 -0.11 7.78 -8.41
N ARG A 63 -1.35 7.41 -8.00
CA ARG A 63 -2.55 7.61 -8.84
C ARG A 63 -2.79 9.08 -9.17
N THR A 64 -2.46 9.97 -8.25
CA THR A 64 -2.78 11.41 -8.33
C THR A 64 -1.67 12.25 -8.93
N THR A 65 -0.46 11.72 -8.99
CA THR A 65 0.71 12.42 -9.54
C THR A 65 1.06 11.81 -10.89
N PRO A 66 0.93 12.53 -12.02
CA PRO A 66 1.39 12.02 -13.30
C PRO A 66 2.89 11.69 -13.22
N PRO A 67 3.37 10.64 -13.91
CA PRO A 67 4.78 10.27 -13.89
C PRO A 67 5.60 11.50 -14.30
N ARG A 68 6.57 11.88 -13.45
CA ARG A 68 7.54 12.92 -13.81
C ARG A 68 8.35 12.36 -14.99
N ARG A 69 8.12 12.92 -16.18
CA ARG A 69 8.90 12.66 -17.40
C ARG A 69 10.35 13.07 -17.21
#